data_AF-A0A348WM69-F1
#
_entry.id   AF-A0A348WM69-F1
#
_cell.length_a   1.000
_cell.length_b   1.000
_cell.length_c   1.000
_cell.angle_alpha   90.00
_cell.angle_beta   90.00
_cell.angle_gamma   90.00
#
_symmetry.space_group_name_H-M   'P 1'
#
loop_
_entity.id
_entity.type
_entity.pdbx_description
1 polymer ?
#
loop_
_entity_poly.entity_id
_entity_poly.type
_entity_poly.pdbx_seq_one_letter_code
_entity_poly.pdbx_strand_id
1 'polypeptide(L)'
;SEDGCRVVRGHWLDPYTGRTFLSADDLDVDHLVPLKWAWTHGADRWDRAQRERFANDPINLFAVDDSTNRRKGAQGPMDWLPPNQAFQCQYLTRFQRVLRIYSFQAAARQRIDAQRQRVCAETTVAER
;
A
#
# COMPACT_ATOMS: atom_id res chain seq x y z
N SER A 1 -2.80 -13.14 -25.95
CA SER A 1 -2.85 -14.46 -26.62
C SER A 1 -4.11 -15.19 -26.17
N GLU A 2 -4.52 -16.27 -26.83
CA GLU A 2 -5.63 -17.14 -26.40
C GLU A 2 -5.38 -17.80 -25.03
N ASP A 3 -4.12 -17.78 -24.54
CA ASP A 3 -3.72 -18.12 -23.16
C ASP A 3 -3.38 -16.88 -22.29
N GLY A 4 -3.76 -15.68 -22.74
CA GLY A 4 -3.41 -14.39 -22.13
C GLY A 4 -2.05 -13.82 -22.58
N CYS A 5 -1.82 -12.54 -22.35
CA CYS A 5 -0.48 -11.94 -22.43
C CYS A 5 0.11 -12.01 -21.01
N ARG A 6 1.12 -12.86 -20.79
CA ARG A 6 1.78 -12.98 -19.49
C ARG A 6 3.11 -12.23 -19.49
N VAL A 7 3.34 -11.42 -18.47
CA VAL A 7 4.65 -10.85 -18.21
C VAL A 7 5.56 -11.96 -17.71
N VAL A 8 6.57 -12.34 -18.50
CA VAL A 8 7.48 -13.45 -18.15
C VAL A 8 8.76 -12.97 -17.44
N ARG A 9 9.14 -11.71 -17.65
CA ARG A 9 10.32 -11.10 -17.04
C ARG A 9 10.18 -9.60 -16.93
N GLY A 10 10.94 -9.02 -16.01
CA GLY A 10 11.07 -7.58 -15.86
C GLY A 10 12.14 -7.25 -14.83
N HIS A 11 12.09 -6.04 -14.29
CA HIS A 11 13.00 -5.60 -13.24
C HIS A 11 12.20 -4.70 -12.30
N TRP A 12 11.78 -5.26 -11.18
CA TRP A 12 10.93 -4.57 -10.20
C TRP A 12 11.68 -4.40 -8.89
N LEU A 13 11.85 -3.14 -8.49
CA LEU A 13 12.29 -2.81 -7.15
C LEU A 13 11.08 -2.85 -6.21
N ASP A 14 10.99 -3.88 -5.39
CA ASP A 14 9.94 -4.01 -4.37
C ASP A 14 10.22 -3.05 -3.21
N PRO A 15 9.37 -2.04 -2.98
CA PRO A 15 9.59 -1.10 -1.90
C PRO A 15 9.36 -1.72 -0.51
N TYR A 16 8.58 -2.81 -0.38
CA TYR A 16 8.32 -3.44 0.92
C TYR A 16 9.55 -4.11 1.50
N THR A 17 10.33 -4.81 0.68
CA THR A 17 11.54 -5.53 1.11
C THR A 17 12.85 -4.84 0.73
N GLY A 18 12.81 -3.90 -0.23
CA GLY A 18 14.01 -3.28 -0.81
C GLY A 18 14.74 -4.18 -1.80
N ARG A 19 14.16 -5.33 -2.17
CA ARG A 19 14.76 -6.32 -3.09
C ARG A 19 14.32 -6.07 -4.53
N THR A 20 15.14 -6.53 -5.47
CA THR A 20 14.80 -6.53 -6.89
C THR A 20 14.35 -7.93 -7.32
N PHE A 21 13.24 -7.98 -8.06
CA PHE A 21 12.70 -9.20 -8.65
C PHE A 21 12.76 -9.14 -10.17
N LEU A 22 13.03 -10.29 -10.80
CA LEU A 22 13.13 -10.42 -12.25
C LEU A 22 12.01 -11.28 -12.86
N SER A 23 11.38 -12.13 -12.04
CA SER A 23 10.21 -12.92 -12.41
C SER A 23 8.93 -12.22 -11.95
N ALA A 24 7.90 -12.24 -12.79
CA ALA A 24 6.58 -11.77 -12.39
C ALA A 24 5.89 -12.74 -11.41
N ASP A 25 6.30 -14.01 -11.38
CA ASP A 25 5.69 -15.04 -10.55
C ASP A 25 6.06 -14.86 -9.05
N ASP A 26 7.06 -14.03 -8.73
CA ASP A 26 7.47 -13.67 -7.36
C ASP A 26 6.74 -12.44 -6.80
N LEU A 27 5.84 -11.84 -7.59
CA LEU A 27 5.22 -10.56 -7.29
C LEU A 27 3.69 -10.63 -7.30
N ASP A 28 3.08 -9.91 -6.36
CA ASP A 28 1.67 -9.58 -6.38
C ASP A 28 1.46 -8.09 -6.66
N VAL A 29 0.33 -7.73 -7.28
CA VAL A 29 -0.15 -6.34 -7.24
C VAL A 29 -0.93 -6.14 -5.94
N ASP A 30 -0.41 -5.31 -5.04
CA ASP A 30 -1.03 -5.03 -3.75
C ASP A 30 -1.85 -3.74 -3.77
N HIS A 31 -2.91 -3.71 -2.96
CA HIS A 31 -3.61 -2.50 -2.56
C HIS A 31 -2.92 -1.86 -1.36
N LEU A 32 -2.31 -0.68 -1.55
CA LEU A 32 -1.67 0.09 -0.48
C LEU A 32 -2.59 0.26 0.72
N VAL A 33 -3.82 0.68 0.47
CA VAL A 33 -4.94 0.65 1.41
C VAL A 33 -5.78 -0.59 1.08
N PRO A 34 -5.74 -1.65 1.91
CA PRO A 34 -6.43 -2.91 1.61
C PRO A 34 -7.94 -2.71 1.44
N LEU A 35 -8.55 -3.44 0.49
CA LEU A 35 -10.00 -3.36 0.24
C LEU A 35 -10.83 -3.67 1.50
N LYS A 36 -10.45 -4.70 2.26
CA LYS A 36 -11.12 -5.06 3.52
C LYS A 36 -10.92 -4.00 4.61
N TRP A 37 -9.73 -3.40 4.70
CA TRP A 37 -9.49 -2.28 5.61
C TRP A 37 -10.38 -1.10 5.23
N ALA A 38 -10.44 -0.74 3.94
CA ALA A 38 -11.30 0.34 3.47
C ALA A 38 -12.77 0.10 3.83
N TRP A 39 -13.27 -1.13 3.62
CA TRP A 39 -14.64 -1.53 3.95
C TRP A 39 -14.99 -1.25 5.42
N THR A 40 -14.15 -1.69 6.35
CA THR A 40 -14.40 -1.48 7.80
C THR A 40 -14.18 -0.03 8.25
N HIS A 41 -13.65 0.84 7.38
CA HIS A 41 -13.40 2.26 7.64
C HIS A 41 -14.31 3.20 6.86
N GLY A 42 -15.46 2.69 6.41
CA GLY A 42 -16.57 3.50 5.86
C GLY A 42 -16.76 3.38 4.35
N ALA A 43 -15.95 2.58 3.64
CA ALA A 43 -16.15 2.30 2.21
C ALA A 43 -17.32 1.35 1.93
N ASP A 44 -17.86 0.69 2.96
CA ASP A 44 -19.12 -0.06 2.91
C ASP A 44 -20.29 0.80 2.45
N ARG A 45 -20.28 2.10 2.78
CA ARG A 45 -21.31 3.08 2.41
C ARG A 45 -21.12 3.71 1.03
N TRP A 46 -20.02 3.42 0.35
CA TRP A 46 -19.79 3.95 -0.99
C TRP A 46 -20.74 3.33 -2.00
N ASP A 47 -21.02 4.04 -3.09
CA ASP A 47 -21.65 3.41 -4.23
C ASP A 47 -20.68 2.44 -4.93
N ARG A 48 -21.22 1.63 -5.85
CA ARG A 48 -20.44 0.64 -6.60
C ARG A 48 -19.33 1.30 -7.42
N ALA A 49 -19.63 2.41 -8.09
CA ALA A 49 -18.69 3.08 -8.98
C ALA A 49 -17.48 3.65 -8.21
N GLN A 50 -17.68 4.16 -7.00
CA GLN A 50 -16.61 4.63 -6.13
C GLN A 50 -15.73 3.48 -5.62
N ARG A 51 -16.32 2.33 -5.25
CA ARG A 51 -15.54 1.14 -4.88
C ARG A 51 -14.71 0.61 -6.05
N GLU A 52 -15.28 0.56 -7.25
CA GLU A 52 -14.58 0.16 -8.47
C GLU A 52 -13.43 1.12 -8.80
N ARG A 53 -13.65 2.44 -8.67
CA ARG A 53 -12.56 3.43 -8.82
C ARG A 53 -11.44 3.19 -7.81
N PHE A 54 -11.77 3.03 -6.53
CA PHE A 54 -10.78 2.78 -5.47
C PHE A 54 -9.98 1.49 -5.68
N ALA A 55 -10.64 0.41 -6.11
CA ALA A 55 -10.00 -0.88 -6.33
C ALA A 55 -9.04 -0.89 -7.52
N ASN A 56 -9.26 -0.02 -8.50
CA ASN A 56 -8.48 0.04 -9.75
C ASN A 56 -7.59 1.28 -9.86
N ASP A 57 -7.54 2.13 -8.84
CA ASP A 57 -6.75 3.37 -8.86
C ASP A 57 -5.25 3.04 -8.77
N PRO A 58 -4.43 3.39 -9.78
CA PRO A 58 -2.99 3.14 -9.76
C PRO A 58 -2.27 3.79 -8.58
N ILE A 59 -2.82 4.84 -7.96
CA ILE A 59 -2.24 5.41 -6.75
C ILE A 59 -2.26 4.44 -5.55
N ASN A 60 -3.22 3.52 -5.57
CA ASN A 60 -3.45 2.50 -4.55
C ASN A 60 -2.86 1.14 -4.95
N LEU A 61 -2.24 1.00 -6.13
CA LEU A 61 -1.75 -0.28 -6.66
C LEU A 61 -0.25 -0.25 -6.96
N PHE A 62 0.48 -1.30 -6.60
CA PHE A 62 1.89 -1.47 -6.97
C PHE A 62 2.35 -2.93 -6.80
N ALA A 63 3.35 -3.34 -7.59
CA ALA A 63 3.93 -4.67 -7.53
C ALA A 63 4.88 -4.80 -6.32
N VAL A 64 4.76 -5.89 -5.56
CA VAL A 64 5.51 -6.15 -4.33
C VAL A 64 5.81 -7.65 -4.17
N ASP A 65 6.77 -7.99 -3.32
CA ASP A 65 7.06 -9.39 -2.93
C ASP A 65 5.78 -10.09 -2.42
N ASP A 66 5.43 -11.20 -3.06
CA ASP A 66 4.18 -11.92 -2.84
C ASP A 66 4.02 -12.40 -1.38
N SER A 67 5.11 -12.87 -0.77
CA SER A 67 5.14 -13.41 0.58
C SER A 67 4.93 -12.31 1.63
N THR A 68 5.51 -11.13 1.38
CA THR A 68 5.40 -9.96 2.25
C THR A 68 4.01 -9.35 2.13
N ASN A 69 3.45 -9.31 0.92
CA ASN A 69 2.07 -8.91 0.68
C ASN A 69 1.07 -9.81 1.43
N ARG A 70 1.25 -11.14 1.34
CA ARG A 70 0.40 -12.10 2.07
C ARG A 70 0.52 -11.96 3.58
N ARG A 71 1.70 -11.60 4.11
CA ARG A 71 1.88 -11.28 5.54
C ARG A 71 1.15 -10.01 5.97
N LYS A 72 1.17 -8.96 5.15
CA LYS A 72 0.40 -7.71 5.38
C LYS A 72 -1.10 -7.98 5.41
N GLY A 73 -1.61 -8.74 4.43
CA GLY A 73 -3.03 -9.03 4.31
C GLY A 73 -3.91 -7.76 4.32
N ALA A 74 -4.88 -7.71 5.23
CA ALA A 74 -5.81 -6.58 5.38
C ALA A 74 -5.40 -5.57 6.46
N GLN A 75 -4.18 -5.65 6.98
CA GLN A 75 -3.72 -4.80 8.09
C GLN A 75 -3.55 -3.35 7.65
N GLY A 76 -3.90 -2.43 8.56
CA GLY A 76 -3.61 -1.01 8.40
C GLY A 76 -2.22 -0.67 8.93
N PRO A 77 -1.75 0.57 8.71
CA PRO A 77 -0.40 0.98 9.13
C PRO A 77 -0.16 0.91 10.64
N MET A 78 -1.23 0.92 11.46
CA MET A 78 -1.12 0.78 12.91
C MET A 78 -0.73 -0.65 13.34
N ASP A 79 -1.03 -1.65 12.53
CA ASP A 79 -0.80 -3.07 12.83
C ASP A 79 0.39 -3.63 12.05
N TRP A 80 0.72 -3.02 10.91
CA TRP A 80 1.76 -3.49 10.01
C TRP A 80 2.46 -2.34 9.28
N LEU A 81 3.78 -2.39 9.24
CA LEU A 81 4.63 -1.55 8.39
C LEU A 81 5.57 -2.44 7.56
N PRO A 82 5.99 -1.99 6.37
CA PRO A 82 6.92 -2.77 5.55
C PRO A 82 8.24 -2.99 6.30
N PRO A 83 8.88 -4.17 6.12
CA PRO A 83 10.15 -4.48 6.78
C PRO A 83 11.30 -3.57 6.32
N ASN A 84 11.23 -3.04 5.09
CA ASN A 84 12.14 -2.01 4.61
C ASN A 84 11.86 -0.66 5.32
N GLN A 85 12.65 -0.37 6.36
CA GLN A 85 12.50 0.85 7.16
C GLN A 85 12.63 2.14 6.33
N ALA A 86 13.52 2.16 5.34
CA ALA A 86 13.70 3.33 4.46
C ALA A 86 12.41 3.68 3.68
N PHE A 87 11.52 2.71 3.45
CA PHE A 87 10.25 2.93 2.77
C PHE A 87 9.09 3.31 3.71
N GLN A 88 9.21 3.14 5.03
CA GLN A 88 8.06 3.29 5.94
C GLN A 88 7.47 4.72 5.96
N CYS A 89 8.30 5.76 5.93
CA CYS A 89 7.81 7.13 5.83
C CYS A 89 7.04 7.37 4.52
N GLN A 90 7.55 6.85 3.39
CA GLN A 90 6.89 6.94 2.09
C GLN A 90 5.59 6.13 2.07
N TYR A 91 5.57 4.93 2.65
CA TYR A 91 4.39 4.08 2.81
C TYR A 91 3.25 4.83 3.51
N LEU A 92 3.54 5.40 4.69
CA LEU A 92 2.56 6.18 5.47
C LEU A 92 2.09 7.44 4.74
N THR A 93 3.01 8.12 4.04
CA THR A 93 2.68 9.30 3.23
C THR A 93 1.74 8.96 2.07
N ARG A 94 2.01 7.86 1.36
CA ARG A 94 1.14 7.37 0.28
C ARG A 94 -0.22 6.91 0.83
N PHE A 95 -0.24 6.21 1.96
CA PHE A 95 -1.47 5.75 2.61
C PHE A 95 -2.35 6.96 2.96
N GLN A 96 -1.78 7.97 3.61
CA GLN A 96 -2.49 9.21 3.94
C GLN A 96 -3.03 9.94 2.69
N ARG A 97 -2.28 9.94 1.59
CA ARG A 97 -2.73 10.54 0.31
C ARG A 97 -3.98 9.84 -0.21
N VAL A 98 -4.02 8.51 -0.21
CA VAL A 98 -5.20 7.73 -0.62
C VAL A 98 -6.40 8.07 0.27
N LEU A 99 -6.20 8.09 1.59
CA LEU A 99 -7.27 8.42 2.53
C LEU A 99 -7.86 9.82 2.30
N ARG A 100 -7.04 10.78 1.88
CA ARG A 100 -7.47 12.14 1.52
C ARG A 100 -8.27 12.18 0.23
N ILE A 101 -7.79 11.53 -0.83
CA ILE A 101 -8.45 11.51 -2.15
C ILE A 101 -9.86 10.89 -2.05
N TYR A 102 -9.98 9.80 -1.29
CA TYR A 102 -11.24 9.08 -1.12
C TYR A 102 -12.07 9.56 0.07
N SER A 103 -11.72 10.71 0.67
CA SER A 103 -12.48 11.34 1.75
C SER A 103 -12.81 10.40 2.93
N PHE A 104 -11.86 9.54 3.31
CA PHE A 104 -12.02 8.73 4.53
C PHE A 104 -12.17 9.63 5.77
N GLN A 105 -12.75 9.06 6.83
CA GLN A 105 -13.07 9.78 8.06
C GLN A 105 -11.86 10.55 8.61
N ALA A 106 -12.10 11.75 9.15
CA ALA A 106 -11.07 12.62 9.69
C ALA A 106 -10.25 11.91 10.80
N ALA A 107 -10.89 11.15 11.66
CA ALA A 107 -10.23 10.38 12.72
C ALA A 107 -9.20 9.39 12.16
N ALA A 108 -9.54 8.63 11.11
CA ALA A 108 -8.60 7.70 10.46
C ALA A 108 -7.42 8.47 9.84
N ARG A 109 -7.70 9.57 9.13
CA ARG A 109 -6.67 10.44 8.53
C ARG A 109 -5.71 11.01 9.57
N GLN A 110 -6.22 11.47 10.71
CA GLN A 110 -5.42 12.04 11.80
C GLN A 110 -4.56 10.97 12.49
N ARG A 111 -5.10 9.77 12.74
CA ARG A 111 -4.33 8.66 13.33
C ARG A 111 -3.15 8.27 12.45
N ILE A 112 -3.39 8.10 11.14
CA ILE A 112 -2.32 7.79 10.18
C ILE A 112 -1.32 8.94 10.05
N ASP A 113 -1.77 10.20 10.07
CA ASP A 113 -0.85 11.35 10.04
C ASP A 113 0.06 11.38 11.28
N ALA A 114 -0.49 11.12 12.47
CA ALA A 114 0.30 11.08 13.69
C ALA A 114 1.37 9.97 13.65
N GLN A 115 1.03 8.79 13.12
CA GLN A 115 2.02 7.73 12.93
C GLN A 115 3.07 8.12 11.87
N ARG A 116 2.65 8.71 10.75
CA ARG A 116 3.54 9.23 9.71
C ARG A 116 4.54 10.22 10.27
N GLN A 117 4.09 11.20 11.07
CA GLN A 117 4.96 12.21 11.66
C GLN A 117 6.03 11.59 12.56
N ARG A 118 5.68 10.58 13.39
CA ARG A 118 6.64 9.86 14.23
C ARG A 118 7.68 9.11 13.39
N VAL A 119 7.23 8.25 12.49
CA VAL A 119 8.11 7.39 11.68
C VAL A 119 9.03 8.22 10.77
N CYS A 120 8.50 9.26 10.12
CA CYS A 120 9.31 10.10 9.24
C CYS A 120 10.37 10.92 9.99
N ALA A 121 10.09 11.32 11.25
CA ALA A 121 11.07 12.02 12.06
C ALA A 121 12.25 11.09 12.45
N GLU A 122 11.95 9.83 12.76
CA GLU A 122 12.97 8.81 13.09
C GLU A 122 13.88 8.49 11.89
N THR A 123 13.33 8.40 10.68
CA THR A 123 14.14 8.19 9.45
C THR A 123 15.13 9.33 9.20
N THR A 124 14.75 10.58 9.51
CA THR A 124 15.62 11.76 9.33
C THR A 124 16.84 11.74 10.28
N VAL A 125 16.73 11.05 11.42
CA VAL A 125 17.80 10.94 12.41
C VAL A 125 18.76 9.79 12.07
N ALA A 126 18.27 8.70 11.48
CA ALA A 126 19.09 7.54 11.13
C ALA A 126 20.00 7.75 9.90
N GLU A 127 19.73 8.77 9.08
CA GLU A 127 20.55 9.15 7.92
C GLU A 127 21.62 10.23 8.23
N ARG A 128 21.80 10.58 9.51
CA ARG A 128 22.84 11.49 10.02
C ARG A 128 23.85 10.73 10.87
#